data_AF-A0A3N0IYQ6-F1
#
_entry.id   AF-A0A3N0IYQ6-F1
#
_cell.length_a   1.000
_cell.length_b   1.000
_cell.length_c   1.000
_cell.angle_alpha   90.00
_cell.angle_beta   90.00
_cell.angle_gamma   90.00
#
_symmetry.space_group_name_H-M   'P 1'
#
loop_
_entity.id
_entity.type
_entity.pdbx_description
1 polymer ?
#
loop_
_entity_poly.entity_id
_entity_poly.type
_entity_poly.pdbx_seq_one_letter_code
_entity_poly.pdbx_strand_id
1 'polypeptide(L)'
;MAQCWERRGCDEEMMSRCPHNIPGEPCPCDCRFAACTRSTHEVCQDFNKLLNPERDYDAAIKEVCRFCEHFLEHGPNVSDREGESGVTRQGNPNRFLL
;
A
#
# COMPACT_ATOMS: atom_id res chain seq x y z
N MET A 1 -15.24 8.44 3.71
CA MET A 1 -14.93 8.10 2.29
C MET A 1 -13.69 7.21 2.33
N ALA A 2 -13.65 6.13 1.54
CA ALA A 2 -12.48 5.25 1.54
C ALA A 2 -11.26 5.95 0.96
N GLN A 3 -10.11 5.74 1.58
CA GLN A 3 -8.85 6.38 1.20
C GLN A 3 -8.30 5.80 -0.09
N CYS A 4 -7.38 6.57 -0.66
CA CYS A 4 -6.73 6.27 -1.93
C CYS A 4 -6.00 4.92 -1.96
N TRP A 5 -5.37 4.56 -0.84
CA TRP A 5 -4.55 3.37 -0.62
C TRP A 5 -5.35 2.14 -0.15
N GLU A 6 -6.63 2.32 0.20
CA GLU A 6 -7.57 1.26 0.59
C GLU A 6 -8.26 0.61 -0.63
N ARG A 7 -7.87 1.00 -1.85
CA ARG A 7 -8.49 0.52 -3.10
C ARG A 7 -7.43 0.14 -4.13
N ARG A 8 -7.65 -0.98 -4.85
CA ARG A 8 -6.73 -1.49 -5.89
C ARG A 8 -6.69 -0.64 -7.16
N GLY A 9 -7.73 0.14 -7.46
CA GLY A 9 -7.83 0.96 -8.68
C GLY A 9 -8.37 0.22 -9.91
N CYS A 10 -8.37 -1.12 -9.89
CA CYS A 10 -9.06 -1.96 -10.86
C CYS A 10 -10.59 -1.80 -10.78
N ASP A 11 -11.27 -1.99 -11.91
CA ASP A 11 -12.73 -2.13 -11.93
C ASP A 11 -13.17 -3.51 -11.41
N GLU A 12 -14.49 -3.71 -11.30
CA GLU A 12 -15.07 -4.94 -10.74
C GLU A 12 -14.76 -6.19 -11.59
N GLU A 13 -14.75 -6.06 -12.92
CA GLU A 13 -14.46 -7.16 -13.82
C GLU A 13 -13.02 -7.64 -13.63
N MET A 14 -12.06 -6.72 -13.68
CA MET A 14 -10.65 -7.02 -13.45
C MET A 14 -10.42 -7.58 -12.05
N MET A 15 -11.05 -7.02 -11.00
CA MET A 15 -10.91 -7.54 -9.63
C MET A 15 -11.41 -8.98 -9.49
N SER A 16 -12.48 -9.36 -10.18
CA SER A 16 -13.06 -10.70 -10.11
C SER A 16 -12.14 -11.80 -10.67
N ARG A 17 -11.18 -11.43 -11.51
CA ARG A 17 -10.27 -12.36 -12.22
C ARG A 17 -8.79 -12.01 -12.05
N CYS A 18 -8.47 -11.07 -11.16
CA CYS A 18 -7.13 -10.54 -11.01
C CYS A 18 -6.19 -11.62 -10.43
N PRO A 19 -5.05 -11.92 -11.09
CA PRO A 19 -4.09 -12.90 -10.58
C PRO A 19 -3.41 -12.44 -9.29
N HIS A 20 -3.43 -11.12 -9.00
CA HIS A 20 -2.83 -10.54 -7.79
C HIS A 20 -3.84 -10.41 -6.64
N ASN A 21 -5.11 -10.82 -6.80
CA ASN A 21 -6.11 -10.75 -5.73
C ASN A 21 -5.94 -11.93 -4.74
N ILE A 22 -4.72 -12.09 -4.25
CA ILE A 22 -4.34 -13.08 -3.26
C ILE A 22 -4.58 -12.46 -1.87
N PRO A 23 -5.33 -13.11 -0.97
CA PRO A 23 -5.56 -12.60 0.37
C PRO A 23 -4.25 -12.31 1.11
N GLY A 24 -4.14 -11.11 1.69
CA GLY A 24 -2.95 -10.67 2.44
C GLY A 24 -1.80 -10.11 1.59
N GLU A 25 -1.80 -10.31 0.27
CA GLU A 25 -0.76 -9.73 -0.59
C GLU A 25 -1.20 -8.41 -1.25
N PRO A 26 -0.33 -7.39 -1.26
CA PRO A 26 -0.62 -6.14 -1.94
C PRO A 26 -0.61 -6.32 -3.46
N CYS A 27 -1.30 -5.43 -4.16
CA CYS A 27 -1.21 -5.30 -5.61
C CYS A 27 0.21 -4.83 -5.99
N PRO A 28 0.89 -5.50 -6.94
CA PRO A 28 2.29 -5.23 -7.22
C PRO A 28 2.50 -3.85 -7.86
N CYS A 29 3.69 -3.30 -7.62
CA CYS A 29 4.07 -1.94 -8.03
C CYS A 29 3.98 -1.68 -9.53
N ASP A 30 4.25 -2.69 -10.35
CA ASP A 30 4.29 -2.64 -11.82
C ASP A 30 2.92 -2.97 -12.46
N CYS A 31 1.89 -3.25 -11.65
CA CYS A 31 0.56 -3.49 -12.18
C CYS A 31 -0.01 -2.22 -12.81
N ARG A 32 -0.26 -2.27 -14.14
CA ARG A 32 -0.84 -1.15 -14.89
C ARG A 32 -2.18 -0.66 -14.33
N PHE A 33 -2.99 -1.54 -13.77
CA PHE A 33 -4.29 -1.21 -13.18
C PHE A 33 -4.19 -0.66 -11.75
N ALA A 34 -3.03 -0.79 -11.10
CA ALA A 34 -2.76 -0.22 -9.78
C ALA A 34 -2.15 1.18 -9.83
N ALA A 35 -1.67 1.60 -11.01
CA ALA A 35 -1.07 2.91 -11.24
C ALA A 35 -2.00 4.03 -10.74
N CYS A 36 -1.47 4.92 -9.89
CA CYS A 36 -2.26 6.01 -9.34
C CYS A 36 -2.21 7.21 -10.30
N THR A 37 -3.36 7.62 -10.82
CA THR A 37 -3.50 8.78 -11.72
C THR A 37 -4.00 10.04 -11.02
N ARG A 38 -4.13 10.01 -9.69
CA ARG A 38 -4.56 11.16 -8.90
C ARG A 38 -3.50 12.25 -8.95
N SER A 39 -3.91 13.51 -8.93
CA SER A 39 -2.98 14.66 -8.90
C SER A 39 -2.14 14.73 -7.63
N THR A 40 -2.55 14.05 -6.55
CA THR A 40 -1.79 13.93 -5.30
C THR A 40 -0.73 12.83 -5.33
N HIS A 41 -0.64 12.06 -6.42
CA HIS A 41 0.37 11.02 -6.53
C HIS A 41 1.72 11.63 -6.92
N GLU A 42 2.70 11.46 -6.04
CA GLU A 42 4.09 11.83 -6.26
C GLU A 42 4.99 10.75 -5.68
N VAL A 43 6.05 10.40 -6.40
CA VAL A 43 7.06 9.45 -5.91
C VAL A 43 7.95 10.18 -4.92
N CYS A 44 7.92 9.76 -3.66
CA CYS A 44 8.67 10.40 -2.60
C CYS A 44 10.17 10.19 -2.79
N GLN A 45 10.94 11.27 -2.64
CA GLN A 45 12.41 11.25 -2.69
C GLN A 45 13.06 11.46 -1.31
N ASP A 46 12.27 11.75 -0.27
CA ASP A 46 12.76 11.97 1.09
C ASP A 46 12.92 10.63 1.82
N PHE A 47 14.18 10.28 2.13
CA PHE A 47 14.51 9.06 2.87
C PHE A 47 13.90 9.02 4.26
N ASN A 48 13.72 10.15 4.94
CA ASN A 48 13.11 10.16 6.27
C ASN A 48 11.65 9.70 6.21
N LYS A 49 10.92 10.11 5.17
CA LYS A 49 9.54 9.65 4.93
C LYS A 49 9.51 8.18 4.50
N LEU A 50 10.39 7.79 3.57
CA LEU A 50 10.46 6.42 3.04
C LEU A 50 10.87 5.35 4.07
N LEU A 51 11.67 5.76 5.05
CA LEU A 51 12.23 4.89 6.08
C LEU A 51 11.59 5.13 7.46
N ASN A 52 10.53 5.94 7.55
CA ASN A 52 9.82 6.20 8.79
C ASN A 52 9.29 4.87 9.37
N PRO A 53 9.78 4.39 10.52
CA PRO A 53 9.34 3.12 11.11
C PRO A 53 7.96 3.22 11.75
N GLU A 54 7.45 4.42 12.01
CA GLU A 54 6.15 4.65 12.62
C GLU A 54 5.01 4.50 11.61
N ARG A 55 5.30 4.53 10.30
CA ARG A 55 4.30 4.47 9.24
C ARG A 55 3.83 3.03 8.99
N ASP A 56 2.52 2.78 8.92
CA ASP A 56 1.98 1.45 8.61
C ASP A 56 1.90 1.23 7.09
N TYR A 57 3.01 0.79 6.49
CA TYR A 57 3.11 0.51 5.05
C TYR A 57 2.20 -0.60 4.54
N ASP A 58 1.67 -1.44 5.42
CA ASP A 58 0.81 -2.57 5.07
C ASP A 58 -0.67 -2.16 5.01
N ALA A 59 -1.03 -0.99 5.57
CA ALA A 59 -2.34 -0.41 5.35
C ALA A 59 -2.60 -0.06 3.87
N ALA A 60 -1.54 0.06 3.07
CA ALA A 60 -1.64 0.25 1.63
C ALA A 60 -1.85 -1.08 0.89
N ILE A 61 -3.00 -1.21 0.22
CA ILE A 61 -3.30 -2.38 -0.63
C ILE A 61 -2.39 -2.43 -1.87
N LYS A 62 -1.78 -1.31 -2.28
CA LYS A 62 -0.95 -1.23 -3.48
C LYS A 62 0.49 -0.91 -3.11
N GLU A 63 1.44 -1.67 -3.64
CA GLU A 63 2.86 -1.42 -3.39
C GLU A 63 3.29 -0.02 -3.87
N VAL A 64 2.69 0.51 -4.94
CA VAL A 64 2.94 1.87 -5.43
C VAL A 64 2.68 2.95 -4.38
N CYS A 65 1.77 2.70 -3.43
CA CYS A 65 1.49 3.65 -2.37
C CYS A 65 2.61 3.70 -1.32
N ARG A 66 3.43 2.65 -1.17
CA ARG A 66 4.48 2.57 -0.13
C ARG A 66 5.65 3.54 -0.35
N PHE A 67 5.74 4.15 -1.53
CA PHE A 67 6.69 5.21 -1.86
C PHE A 67 5.99 6.45 -2.44
N CYS A 68 4.66 6.53 -2.28
CA CYS A 68 3.88 7.70 -2.68
C CYS A 68 3.90 8.74 -1.54
N GLU A 69 4.31 9.97 -1.84
CA GLU A 69 4.44 11.04 -0.84
C GLU A 69 3.15 11.28 -0.05
N HIS A 70 2.01 11.37 -0.75
CA HIS A 70 0.70 11.53 -0.11
C HIS A 70 0.36 10.42 0.90
N PHE A 71 0.76 9.18 0.65
CA PHE A 71 0.56 8.09 1.62
C PHE A 71 1.54 8.20 2.78
N LEU A 72 2.80 8.54 2.50
CA LEU A 72 3.82 8.67 3.55
C LEU A 72 3.52 9.83 4.50
N GLU A 73 2.81 10.86 4.05
CA GLU A 73 2.38 11.98 4.88
C GLU A 73 1.07 11.72 5.63
N HIS A 74 0.09 11.10 4.98
CA HIS A 74 -1.30 11.03 5.49
C HIS A 74 -1.79 9.61 5.80
N GLY A 75 -0.99 8.59 5.56
CA GLY A 75 -1.32 7.21 5.89
C GLY A 75 -1.46 7.01 7.41
N PRO A 76 -1.91 5.83 7.83
CA PRO A 76 -1.96 5.48 9.25
C PRO A 76 -0.57 5.20 9.81
N ASN A 77 -0.40 5.39 11.11
CA ASN A 77 0.78 4.90 11.83
C ASN A 77 0.57 3.47 12.31
N VAL A 78 1.66 2.78 12.62
CA VAL A 78 1.64 1.43 13.22
C VAL A 78 0.89 1.44 14.55
N SER A 79 0.94 2.54 15.30
CA SER A 79 0.18 2.75 16.54
C SER A 79 -1.33 2.75 16.34
N ASP A 80 -1.80 3.08 15.14
CA ASP A 80 -3.22 3.25 14.84
C ASP A 80 -3.89 1.92 14.45
N ARG A 81 -3.12 0.82 14.39
CA ARG A 81 -3.68 -0.52 14.22
C ARG A 81 -4.47 -0.92 15.46
N GLU A 82 -5.78 -0.77 15.41
CA GLU A 82 -6.69 -1.37 16.38
C GLU A 82 -6.67 -2.91 16.24
N GLY A 83 -6.04 -3.60 17.19
CA GLY A 83 -6.21 -5.02 17.57
C GLY A 83 -6.27 -6.10 16.46
N GLU A 84 -5.24 -6.97 16.40
CA GLU A 84 -5.18 -8.38 15.90
C GLU A 84 -6.00 -8.83 14.67
N SER A 85 -6.61 -7.94 13.89
CA SER A 85 -7.60 -8.32 12.85
C SER A 85 -7.12 -8.09 11.41
N GLY A 86 -5.93 -7.54 11.21
CA GLY A 86 -5.36 -7.36 9.88
C GLY A 86 -4.47 -8.54 9.54
N VAL A 87 -4.87 -9.36 8.56
CA VAL A 87 -4.06 -10.43 7.96
C VAL A 87 -2.58 -10.05 7.96
N THR A 88 -1.80 -10.66 8.86
CA THR A 88 -0.36 -10.42 8.96
C THR A 88 0.27 -10.91 7.67
N ARG A 89 1.01 -10.03 6.98
CA ARG A 89 1.68 -10.38 5.73
C ARG A 89 2.55 -11.61 5.97
N GLN A 90 2.35 -12.67 5.18
CA GLN A 90 3.20 -13.85 5.26
C GLN A 90 4.54 -13.53 4.60
N GLY A 91 5.58 -13.25 5.39
CA GLY A 91 6.91 -12.95 4.86
C GLY A 91 7.79 -12.15 5.82
N ASN A 92 8.99 -11.79 5.36
CA ASN A 92 9.92 -10.98 6.14
C ASN A 92 9.37 -9.54 6.31
N PRO A 93 9.18 -9.04 7.54
CA PRO A 93 8.74 -7.66 7.77
C PRO A 93 9.77 -6.62 7.29
N ASN A 94 11.05 -7.01 7.18
CA ASN A 94 12.07 -6.17 6.56
C ASN A 94 12.02 -6.31 5.04
N ARG A 95 11.36 -5.36 4.36
CA ARG A 95 11.27 -5.30 2.88
C ARG A 95 12.62 -5.24 2.14
N PHE A 96 13.70 -4.98 2.88
CA PHE A 96 15.05 -4.83 2.34
C PHE A 96 15.92 -6.09 2.52
N LEU A 97 15.45 -7.06 3.29
CA LEU A 97 16.15 -8.31 3.53
C LEU A 97 15.38 -9.41 2.78
N LEU A 98 15.96 -9.85 1.66
CA LEU A 98 15.46 -10.96 0.84
C LEU A 98 15.36 -12.26 1.65
#